data_AF-A0A2V8NLG5-F1
#
_entry.id   AF-A0A2V8NLG5-F1
#
_cell.length_a   1.000
_cell.length_b   1.000
_cell.length_c   1.000
_cell.angle_alpha   90.00
_cell.angle_beta   90.00
_cell.angle_gamma   90.00
#
_symmetry.space_group_name_H-M   'P 1'
#
loop_
_entity.id
_entity.type
_entity.pdbx_description
1 polymer ?
#
loop_
_entity_poly.entity_id
_entity_poly.type
_entity_poly.pdbx_seq_one_letter_code
_entity_poly.pdbx_strand_id
1 'polypeptide(L)'
;MFSSRLAKAVLKTLPRGLQRRIQDRIEDMRRRRPAPHRGLEQFGLACTQVYPEGINFDDCVRVGMAQRLEGLVIRMDTPVASIGSCFADEFATHMRERGFNYVAAESDIFPASANWGRVYTIQCLRQVVMYSTADDFPILTEHSPDGWFDPLRETAIGLFPTREQAEEAIRSHRAASRRAFADARVLIITLGQNEGWIDRRYGFAWARCPPMAILGADRERFEARALSFEEDIIWLEDLLTRLRELNKDLDILLTVSPVGSYVTFCGSEVITRSFAGKCVLRAVAERITQVVPRVWYFPSFEMALGYNPHTLRADNRHVKNSTVDRIFKLLHETVVR
;
A
#
# COMPACT_ATOMS: atom_id res chain seq x y z
N MET A 1 42.90 21.53 -6.91
CA MET A 1 41.96 22.41 -7.67
C MET A 1 42.21 22.47 -9.18
N PHE A 2 43.44 22.29 -9.70
CA PHE A 2 43.72 22.34 -11.15
C PHE A 2 43.13 21.17 -11.97
N SER A 3 43.07 19.96 -11.39
CA SER A 3 42.54 18.74 -12.04
C SER A 3 41.04 18.84 -12.42
N SER A 4 40.20 19.50 -11.61
CA SER A 4 38.75 19.53 -11.85
C SER A 4 38.32 20.51 -12.95
N ARG A 5 39.08 21.59 -13.18
CA ARG A 5 38.81 22.56 -14.25
C ARG A 5 39.18 21.99 -15.62
N LEU A 6 40.33 21.32 -15.72
CA LEU A 6 40.76 20.65 -16.95
C LEU A 6 39.80 19.51 -17.33
N ALA A 7 39.40 18.69 -16.34
CA ALA A 7 38.42 17.62 -16.56
C ALA A 7 37.05 18.15 -17.02
N LYS A 8 36.56 19.27 -16.46
CA LYS A 8 35.33 19.92 -16.93
C LYS A 8 35.45 20.49 -18.34
N ALA A 9 36.61 21.04 -18.70
CA ALA A 9 36.87 21.56 -20.04
C ALA A 9 36.90 20.44 -21.09
N VAL A 10 37.60 19.33 -20.81
CA VAL A 10 37.64 18.14 -21.66
C VAL A 10 36.26 17.47 -21.75
N LEU A 11 35.48 17.44 -20.67
CA LEU A 11 34.12 16.91 -20.74
C LEU A 11 33.27 17.70 -21.74
N LYS A 12 33.40 19.04 -21.76
CA LYS A 12 32.62 19.91 -22.66
C LYS A 12 32.92 19.73 -24.15
N THR A 13 34.07 19.15 -24.52
CA THR A 13 34.43 18.91 -25.92
C THR A 13 33.88 17.58 -26.47
N LEU A 14 33.37 16.69 -25.60
CA LEU A 14 32.80 15.40 -26.02
C LEU A 14 31.39 15.54 -26.59
N PRO A 15 30.89 14.59 -27.40
CA PRO A 15 29.50 14.55 -27.83
C PRO A 15 28.53 14.53 -26.63
N ARG A 16 27.39 15.23 -26.72
CA ARG A 16 26.41 15.35 -25.61
C ARG A 16 26.01 14.00 -24.99
N GLY A 17 25.82 12.96 -25.79
CA GLY A 17 25.48 11.63 -25.30
C GLY A 17 26.58 11.01 -24.43
N LEU A 18 27.85 11.20 -24.80
CA LEU A 18 29.00 10.72 -24.04
C LEU A 18 29.20 11.53 -22.75
N GLN A 19 29.01 12.85 -22.80
CA GLN A 19 29.04 13.72 -21.62
C GLN A 19 28.05 13.24 -20.55
N ARG A 20 26.81 12.95 -20.97
CA ARG A 20 25.73 12.50 -20.09
C ARG A 20 26.03 11.16 -19.43
N ARG A 21 26.58 10.19 -20.16
CA ARG A 21 26.99 8.88 -19.62
C ARG A 21 28.10 9.01 -18.56
N ILE A 22 29.09 9.88 -18.81
CA ILE A 22 30.17 10.12 -17.84
C ILE A 22 29.62 10.79 -16.58
N GLN A 23 28.71 11.76 -16.72
CA GLN A 23 28.04 12.40 -15.58
C GLN A 23 27.26 11.38 -14.75
N ASP A 24 26.45 10.53 -15.38
CA ASP A 24 25.66 9.51 -14.67
C ASP A 24 26.58 8.56 -13.86
N ARG A 25 27.76 8.17 -14.39
CA ARG A 25 28.75 7.37 -13.64
C ARG A 25 29.38 8.09 -12.45
N ILE A 26 29.60 9.41 -12.56
CA ILE A 26 30.11 10.20 -11.43
C ILE A 26 29.06 10.26 -10.32
N GLU A 27 27.78 10.38 -10.68
CA GLU A 27 26.67 10.35 -9.73
C GLU A 27 26.58 9.00 -8.99
N ASP A 28 26.78 7.88 -9.69
CA ASP A 28 26.80 6.55 -9.06
C ASP A 28 27.93 6.41 -8.01
N MET A 29 29.10 7.02 -8.25
CA MET A 29 30.18 7.07 -7.25
C MET A 29 29.81 7.94 -6.05
N ARG A 30 29.27 9.13 -6.29
CA ARG A 30 28.87 10.07 -5.22
C ARG A 30 27.81 9.48 -4.30
N ARG A 31 26.86 8.75 -4.87
CA ARG A 31 25.81 8.04 -4.13
C ARG A 31 26.37 7.12 -3.04
N ARG A 32 27.48 6.44 -3.29
CA ARG A 32 28.10 5.48 -2.34
C ARG A 32 28.92 6.15 -1.24
N ARG A 33 29.35 7.39 -1.44
CA ARG A 33 30.18 8.15 -0.49
C ARG A 33 29.70 9.61 -0.43
N PRO A 34 28.44 9.86 -0.01
CA PRO A 34 27.94 11.22 0.14
C PRO A 34 28.63 11.90 1.33
N ALA A 35 28.54 13.23 1.38
CA ALA A 35 28.88 13.95 2.61
C ALA A 35 27.90 13.56 3.74
N PRO A 36 28.26 13.73 5.03
CA PRO A 36 27.33 13.53 6.13
C PRO A 36 26.07 14.38 5.95
N HIS A 37 24.90 13.77 6.10
CA HIS A 37 23.62 14.47 5.95
C HIS A 37 23.42 15.50 7.06
N ARG A 38 22.99 16.72 6.71
CA ARG A 38 22.83 17.84 7.64
C ARG A 38 21.58 18.65 7.33
N GLY A 39 21.05 19.30 8.35
CA GLY A 39 20.01 20.31 8.22
C GLY A 39 20.54 21.61 7.59
N LEU A 40 19.64 22.56 7.37
CA LEU A 40 19.98 23.93 6.98
C LEU A 40 19.74 24.85 8.18
N GLU A 41 20.73 24.94 9.07
CA GLU A 41 20.66 25.69 10.33
C GLU A 41 20.28 27.16 10.14
N GLN A 42 20.78 27.79 9.09
CA GLN A 42 20.45 29.17 8.70
C GLN A 42 18.95 29.42 8.46
N PHE A 43 18.18 28.36 8.20
CA PHE A 43 16.72 28.39 8.03
C PHE A 43 15.99 27.65 9.15
N GLY A 44 16.69 27.19 10.20
CA GLY A 44 16.12 26.38 11.27
C GLY A 44 15.61 25.00 10.84
N LEU A 45 16.10 24.47 9.70
CA LEU A 45 15.63 23.19 9.16
C LEU A 45 16.48 22.03 9.68
N ALA A 46 15.84 21.04 10.30
CA ALA A 46 16.47 19.79 10.73
C ALA A 46 16.92 18.93 9.53
N CYS A 47 17.79 17.94 9.78
CA CYS A 47 18.26 17.05 8.72
C CYS A 47 17.12 16.26 8.03
N THR A 48 16.06 15.91 8.75
CA THR A 48 14.88 15.24 8.18
C THR A 48 14.04 16.15 7.27
N GLN A 49 14.26 17.47 7.30
CA GLN A 49 13.61 18.46 6.44
C GLN A 49 14.44 18.81 5.19
N VAL A 50 15.63 18.21 5.05
CA VAL A 50 16.52 18.37 3.90
C VAL A 50 16.63 17.04 3.18
N TYR A 51 16.50 17.05 1.85
CA TYR A 51 16.52 15.82 1.07
C TYR A 51 17.90 15.12 1.18
N PRO A 52 17.96 13.82 1.51
CA PRO A 52 19.23 13.13 1.75
C PRO A 52 19.97 12.76 0.48
N GLU A 53 21.30 12.85 0.51
CA GLU A 53 22.16 12.39 -0.57
C GLU A 53 22.56 10.91 -0.41
N GLY A 54 22.54 10.18 -1.52
CA GLY A 54 23.10 8.85 -1.64
C GLY A 54 22.53 7.86 -0.63
N ILE A 55 23.42 7.15 0.06
CA ILE A 55 23.09 6.18 1.11
C ILE A 55 22.51 6.80 2.39
N ASN A 56 22.53 8.13 2.55
CA ASN A 56 21.92 8.78 3.72
C ASN A 56 20.38 8.70 3.71
N PHE A 57 19.77 8.18 2.65
CA PHE A 57 18.31 8.05 2.51
C PHE A 57 17.68 7.28 3.67
N ASP A 58 18.20 6.09 3.98
CA ASP A 58 17.62 5.21 5.00
C ASP A 58 17.68 5.85 6.39
N ASP A 59 18.78 6.51 6.72
CA ASP A 59 18.91 7.22 8.00
C ASP A 59 17.94 8.41 8.10
N CYS A 60 17.77 9.17 7.02
CA CYS A 60 16.80 10.26 6.99
C CYS A 60 15.36 9.76 7.19
N VAL A 61 14.98 8.68 6.50
CA VAL A 61 13.66 8.05 6.67
C VAL A 61 13.50 7.51 8.08
N ARG A 62 14.52 6.81 8.62
CA ARG A 62 14.51 6.25 9.98
C ARG A 62 14.28 7.32 11.05
N VAL A 63 14.98 8.45 10.98
CA VAL A 63 14.81 9.55 11.95
C VAL A 63 13.44 10.20 11.81
N GLY A 64 12.98 10.47 10.58
CA GLY A 64 11.64 11.05 10.36
C GLY A 64 10.51 10.11 10.79
N MET A 65 10.69 8.81 10.57
CA MET A 65 9.74 7.78 11.01
C MET A 65 9.68 7.68 12.53
N ALA A 66 10.82 7.75 13.23
CA ALA A 66 10.84 7.72 14.70
C ALA A 66 9.99 8.84 15.32
N GLN A 67 10.02 10.04 14.73
CA GLN A 67 9.16 11.17 15.14
C GLN A 67 7.68 10.89 14.83
N ARG A 68 7.38 10.38 13.63
CA ARG A 68 5.99 10.09 13.22
C ARG A 68 5.36 8.95 13.99
N LEU A 69 6.15 7.98 14.48
CA LEU A 69 5.69 6.81 15.23
C LEU A 69 5.79 7.02 16.75
N GLU A 70 6.05 8.24 17.21
CA GLU A 70 6.12 8.55 18.64
C GLU A 70 4.82 8.12 19.35
N GLY A 71 4.96 7.41 20.47
CA GLY A 71 3.84 6.86 21.23
C GLY A 71 3.39 5.45 20.80
N LEU A 72 3.74 4.97 19.61
CA LEU A 72 3.47 3.59 19.20
C LEU A 72 4.54 2.65 19.78
N VAL A 73 4.10 1.62 20.51
CA VAL A 73 4.99 0.63 21.11
C VAL A 73 4.56 -0.77 20.70
N ILE A 74 5.43 -1.48 20.00
CA ILE A 74 5.26 -2.88 19.62
C ILE A 74 6.39 -3.69 20.26
N ARG A 75 6.08 -4.44 21.32
CA ARG A 75 6.99 -5.37 22.00
C ARG A 75 6.75 -6.79 21.51
N MET A 76 7.65 -7.71 21.84
CA MET A 76 7.53 -9.13 21.49
C MET A 76 6.22 -9.76 21.98
N ASP A 77 5.72 -9.35 23.14
CA ASP A 77 4.49 -9.82 23.76
C ASP A 77 3.24 -9.03 23.34
N THR A 78 3.39 -7.92 22.60
CA THR A 78 2.26 -7.11 22.12
C THR A 78 1.46 -7.92 21.11
N PRO A 79 0.15 -8.15 21.32
CA PRO A 79 -0.68 -8.80 20.32
C PRO A 79 -0.78 -7.96 19.05
N VAL A 80 -0.23 -8.45 17.93
CA VAL A 80 -0.24 -7.77 16.64
C VAL A 80 -1.11 -8.53 15.65
N ALA A 81 -2.05 -7.84 15.02
CA ALA A 81 -2.78 -8.35 13.86
C ALA A 81 -2.40 -7.57 12.60
N SER A 82 -2.57 -8.17 11.43
CA SER A 82 -2.41 -7.46 10.15
C SER A 82 -3.45 -7.84 9.11
N ILE A 83 -3.87 -6.85 8.31
CA ILE A 83 -4.87 -6.99 7.26
C ILE A 83 -4.55 -6.05 6.09
N GLY A 84 -4.88 -6.45 4.87
CA GLY A 84 -4.76 -5.60 3.69
C GLY A 84 -4.33 -6.35 2.44
N SER A 85 -3.72 -5.62 1.51
CA SER A 85 -3.23 -6.19 0.23
C SER A 85 -1.99 -7.08 0.40
N CYS A 86 -1.40 -7.56 -0.70
CA CYS A 86 -0.23 -8.46 -0.70
C CYS A 86 0.94 -8.05 0.21
N PHE A 87 1.15 -6.74 0.44
CA PHE A 87 2.23 -6.28 1.33
C PHE A 87 1.92 -6.49 2.83
N ALA A 88 0.65 -6.75 3.19
CA ALA A 88 0.29 -7.22 4.53
C ALA A 88 0.85 -8.63 4.79
N ASP A 89 0.97 -9.47 3.75
CA ASP A 89 1.54 -10.81 3.88
C ASP A 89 3.01 -10.75 4.37
N GLU A 90 3.76 -9.74 3.91
CA GLU A 90 5.15 -9.49 4.34
C GLU A 90 5.23 -9.08 5.82
N PHE A 91 4.28 -8.26 6.29
CA PHE A 91 4.20 -7.91 7.72
C PHE A 91 3.91 -9.13 8.58
N ALA A 92 2.91 -9.91 8.19
CA ALA A 92 2.52 -11.11 8.91
C ALA A 92 3.69 -12.11 8.97
N THR A 93 4.34 -12.36 7.85
CA THR A 93 5.52 -13.24 7.76
C THR A 93 6.65 -12.72 8.65
N HIS A 94 7.01 -11.44 8.52
CA HIS A 94 8.06 -10.83 9.34
C HIS A 94 7.78 -10.97 10.85
N MET A 95 6.57 -10.64 11.29
CA MET A 95 6.20 -10.69 12.71
C MET A 95 6.25 -12.13 13.24
N ARG A 96 5.74 -13.10 12.48
CA ARG A 96 5.73 -14.53 12.88
C ARG A 96 7.13 -15.12 12.92
N GLU A 97 7.94 -14.90 11.90
CA GLU A 97 9.31 -15.41 11.83
C GLU A 97 10.22 -14.81 12.91
N ARG A 98 9.96 -13.56 13.31
CA ARG A 98 10.70 -12.89 14.39
C ARG A 98 10.18 -13.22 15.79
N GLY A 99 9.10 -13.99 15.91
CA GLY A 99 8.56 -14.45 17.19
C GLY A 99 7.72 -13.42 17.95
N PHE A 100 7.16 -12.42 17.26
CA PHE A 100 6.17 -11.53 17.88
C PHE A 100 4.90 -12.30 18.22
N ASN A 101 4.15 -11.82 19.22
CA ASN A 101 2.82 -12.29 19.57
C ASN A 101 1.83 -11.91 18.46
N TYR A 102 1.87 -12.66 17.36
CA TYR A 102 1.02 -12.44 16.19
C TYR A 102 -0.33 -13.13 16.37
N VAL A 103 -1.41 -12.36 16.26
CA VAL A 103 -2.78 -12.86 16.35
C VAL A 103 -3.09 -13.70 15.10
N ALA A 104 -3.43 -14.97 15.30
CA ALA A 104 -3.83 -15.92 14.27
C ALA A 104 -5.14 -16.62 14.69
N ALA A 105 -6.26 -15.94 14.49
CA ALA A 105 -7.59 -16.38 14.93
C ALA A 105 -8.22 -17.46 14.04
N GLU A 106 -7.70 -17.62 12.82
CA GLU A 106 -8.11 -18.61 11.82
C GLU A 106 -6.91 -18.97 10.93
N SER A 107 -6.82 -20.22 10.49
CA SER A 107 -5.86 -20.63 9.46
C SER A 107 -6.31 -20.13 8.09
N ASP A 108 -5.38 -19.57 7.32
CA ASP A 108 -5.58 -19.06 5.97
C ASP A 108 -4.47 -19.65 5.06
N ILE A 109 -4.71 -19.67 3.75
CA ILE A 109 -3.69 -19.87 2.71
C ILE A 109 -2.66 -18.72 2.70
N PHE A 110 -3.04 -17.54 3.21
CA PHE A 110 -2.18 -16.39 3.44
C PHE A 110 -1.76 -16.31 4.92
N PRO A 111 -0.66 -15.61 5.27
CA PRO A 111 -0.19 -15.53 6.66
C PRO A 111 -1.03 -14.60 7.56
N ALA A 112 -2.19 -14.12 7.10
CA ALA A 112 -3.06 -13.13 7.74
C ALA A 112 -3.59 -13.56 9.13
N SER A 113 -4.15 -12.60 9.89
CA SER A 113 -4.67 -12.86 11.24
C SER A 113 -6.00 -13.61 11.29
N ALA A 114 -6.78 -13.55 10.22
CA ALA A 114 -7.93 -14.40 9.96
C ALA A 114 -8.04 -14.61 8.45
N ASN A 115 -8.93 -15.52 8.02
CA ASN A 115 -9.04 -15.97 6.63
C ASN A 115 -9.80 -14.99 5.73
N TRP A 116 -9.37 -13.73 5.74
CA TRP A 116 -9.92 -12.62 4.96
C TRP A 116 -9.51 -12.67 3.50
N GLY A 117 -8.35 -13.28 3.23
CA GLY A 117 -7.60 -13.05 2.00
C GLY A 117 -7.01 -11.67 1.96
N ARG A 118 -6.56 -11.26 0.77
CA ARG A 118 -6.06 -9.91 0.59
C ARG A 118 -7.22 -8.95 0.42
N VAL A 119 -7.20 -7.93 1.26
CA VAL A 119 -8.21 -6.88 1.29
C VAL A 119 -7.65 -5.67 0.52
N TYR A 120 -8.21 -5.42 -0.66
CA TYR A 120 -7.60 -4.49 -1.62
C TYR A 120 -8.04 -3.04 -1.43
N THR A 121 -9.33 -2.76 -1.32
CA THR A 121 -9.86 -1.40 -1.20
C THR A 121 -10.28 -1.08 0.22
N ILE A 122 -10.35 0.21 0.56
CA ILE A 122 -10.87 0.66 1.86
C ILE A 122 -12.33 0.22 2.04
N GLN A 123 -13.13 0.23 0.97
CA GLN A 123 -14.51 -0.27 1.06
C GLN A 123 -14.59 -1.77 1.39
N CYS A 124 -13.73 -2.61 0.80
CA CYS A 124 -13.66 -4.02 1.19
C CYS A 124 -13.22 -4.16 2.66
N LEU A 125 -12.23 -3.38 3.10
CA LEU A 125 -11.81 -3.36 4.51
C LEU A 125 -12.92 -2.93 5.45
N ARG A 126 -13.69 -1.90 5.08
CA ARG A 126 -14.85 -1.45 5.83
C ARG A 126 -15.88 -2.56 5.96
N GLN A 127 -16.19 -3.27 4.88
CA GLN A 127 -17.10 -4.41 4.92
C GLN A 127 -16.61 -5.54 5.82
N VAL A 128 -15.29 -5.82 5.82
CA VAL A 128 -14.68 -6.76 6.76
C VAL A 128 -14.98 -6.37 8.19
N VAL A 129 -14.74 -5.11 8.55
CA VAL A 129 -15.05 -4.61 9.90
C VAL A 129 -16.55 -4.69 10.18
N MET A 130 -17.42 -4.30 9.24
CA MET A 130 -18.87 -4.35 9.41
C MET A 130 -19.37 -5.77 9.71
N TYR A 131 -19.00 -6.77 8.90
CA TYR A 131 -19.48 -8.14 9.14
C TYR A 131 -18.88 -8.79 10.40
N SER A 132 -17.80 -8.22 10.93
CA SER A 132 -17.13 -8.72 12.15
C SER A 132 -17.71 -8.09 13.41
N THR A 133 -18.31 -6.91 13.28
CA THR A 133 -18.80 -6.11 14.42
C THR A 133 -20.32 -6.12 14.53
N ALA A 134 -21.05 -6.21 13.41
CA ALA A 134 -22.51 -6.22 13.38
C ALA A 134 -23.07 -7.66 13.40
N ASP A 135 -24.09 -7.88 14.22
CA ASP A 135 -24.74 -9.18 14.38
C ASP A 135 -25.68 -9.53 13.20
N ASP A 136 -26.20 -8.52 12.49
CA ASP A 136 -27.21 -8.63 11.44
C ASP A 136 -26.65 -8.44 10.02
N PHE A 137 -25.33 -8.44 9.84
CA PHE A 137 -24.73 -8.28 8.52
C PHE A 137 -25.12 -9.45 7.59
N PRO A 138 -25.66 -9.20 6.38
CA PRO A 138 -26.14 -10.26 5.49
C PRO A 138 -25.07 -11.30 5.15
N ILE A 139 -25.44 -12.58 5.12
CA ILE A 139 -24.57 -13.63 4.56
C ILE A 139 -24.78 -13.66 3.06
N LEU A 140 -23.72 -13.35 2.32
CA LEU A 140 -23.72 -13.37 0.87
C LEU A 140 -23.07 -14.66 0.39
N THR A 141 -23.68 -15.28 -0.61
CA THR A 141 -23.13 -16.45 -1.28
C THR A 141 -23.41 -16.34 -2.77
N GLU A 142 -22.38 -16.53 -3.58
CA GLU A 142 -22.50 -16.63 -5.03
C GLU A 142 -22.03 -18.02 -5.47
N HIS A 143 -22.38 -18.42 -6.70
CA HIS A 143 -22.05 -19.73 -7.25
C HIS A 143 -21.24 -19.58 -8.53
N SER A 144 -20.09 -20.25 -8.57
CA SER A 144 -19.28 -20.45 -9.79
C SER A 144 -19.37 -21.93 -10.22
N PRO A 145 -18.87 -22.29 -11.42
CA PRO A 145 -18.74 -23.69 -11.81
C PRO A 145 -17.94 -24.56 -10.83
N ASP A 146 -17.06 -23.95 -10.03
CA ASP A 146 -16.18 -24.64 -9.09
C ASP A 146 -16.78 -24.74 -7.67
N GLY A 147 -17.91 -24.07 -7.40
CA GLY A 147 -18.64 -24.16 -6.14
C GLY A 147 -19.22 -22.83 -5.63
N TRP A 148 -19.80 -22.88 -4.43
CA TRP A 148 -20.31 -21.74 -3.68
C TRP A 148 -19.19 -20.99 -2.98
N PHE A 149 -19.24 -19.65 -2.97
CA PHE A 149 -18.21 -18.83 -2.33
C PHE A 149 -18.77 -17.53 -1.74
N ASP A 150 -17.96 -16.91 -0.89
CA ASP A 150 -18.20 -15.59 -0.31
C ASP A 150 -17.65 -14.49 -1.24
N PRO A 151 -18.49 -13.62 -1.85
CA PRO A 151 -18.02 -12.56 -2.74
C PRO A 151 -17.22 -11.46 -2.02
N LEU A 152 -17.28 -11.40 -0.68
CA LEU A 152 -16.56 -10.42 0.13
C LEU A 152 -15.14 -10.87 0.47
N ARG A 153 -14.75 -12.07 0.03
CA ARG A 153 -13.42 -12.67 0.24
C ARG A 153 -12.84 -13.18 -1.07
N GLU A 154 -11.53 -13.43 -1.11
CA GLU A 154 -10.91 -14.01 -2.30
C GLU A 154 -11.42 -15.44 -2.53
N THR A 155 -11.76 -15.79 -3.77
CA THR A 155 -12.27 -17.13 -4.12
C THR A 155 -11.27 -18.25 -3.82
N ALA A 156 -9.96 -17.94 -3.83
CA ALA A 156 -8.89 -18.88 -3.47
C ALA A 156 -9.00 -19.40 -2.03
N ILE A 157 -9.74 -18.71 -1.16
CA ILE A 157 -9.88 -19.04 0.26
C ILE A 157 -10.86 -20.18 0.50
N GLY A 158 -11.88 -20.32 -0.35
CA GLY A 158 -12.91 -21.30 -0.11
C GLY A 158 -13.94 -21.38 -1.23
N LEU A 159 -14.03 -22.56 -1.82
CA LEU A 159 -15.10 -22.99 -2.70
C LEU A 159 -15.78 -24.18 -2.02
N PHE A 160 -17.09 -24.11 -1.87
CA PHE A 160 -17.87 -25.08 -1.13
C PHE A 160 -18.83 -25.82 -2.06
N PRO A 161 -18.98 -27.15 -1.91
CA PRO A 161 -19.91 -27.94 -2.72
C PRO A 161 -21.39 -27.50 -2.61
N THR A 162 -21.78 -26.98 -1.43
CA THR A 162 -23.16 -26.58 -1.15
C THR A 162 -23.22 -25.18 -0.56
N ARG A 163 -24.38 -24.52 -0.73
CA ARG A 163 -24.61 -23.17 -0.21
C ARG A 163 -24.53 -23.16 1.32
N GLU A 164 -25.10 -24.18 1.96
CA GLU A 164 -25.15 -24.32 3.41
C GLU A 164 -23.74 -24.43 4.02
N GLN A 165 -22.84 -25.17 3.36
CA GLN A 165 -21.43 -25.24 3.76
C GLN A 165 -20.71 -23.90 3.62
N ALA A 166 -21.00 -23.14 2.56
CA ALA A 166 -20.45 -21.79 2.40
C ALA A 166 -20.96 -20.85 3.50
N GLU A 167 -22.26 -20.87 3.79
CA GLU A 167 -22.85 -20.03 4.84
C GLU A 167 -22.28 -20.35 6.22
N GLU A 168 -22.09 -21.63 6.56
CA GLU A 168 -21.46 -22.05 7.83
C GLU A 168 -19.99 -21.60 7.91
N ALA A 169 -19.22 -21.78 6.83
CA ALA A 169 -17.85 -21.31 6.77
C ALA A 169 -17.74 -19.78 6.91
N ILE A 170 -18.69 -19.03 6.34
CA ILE A 170 -18.78 -17.57 6.51
C ILE A 170 -19.05 -17.22 7.97
N ARG A 171 -19.98 -17.90 8.66
CA ARG A 171 -20.25 -17.65 10.09
C ARG A 171 -19.01 -17.90 10.96
N SER A 172 -18.35 -19.03 10.75
CA SER A 172 -17.10 -19.39 11.45
C SER A 172 -16.01 -18.33 11.22
N HIS A 173 -15.81 -17.93 9.95
CA HIS A 173 -14.86 -16.88 9.59
C HIS A 173 -15.17 -15.54 10.27
N ARG A 174 -16.43 -15.09 10.25
CA ARG A 174 -16.82 -13.81 10.88
C ARG A 174 -16.56 -13.81 12.38
N ALA A 175 -16.79 -14.93 13.06
CA ALA A 175 -16.44 -15.09 14.47
C ALA A 175 -14.93 -15.00 14.70
N ALA A 176 -14.12 -15.63 13.84
CA ALA A 176 -12.66 -15.55 13.92
C ALA A 176 -12.14 -14.14 13.60
N SER A 177 -12.71 -13.47 12.60
CA SER A 177 -12.43 -12.08 12.24
C SER A 177 -12.69 -11.13 13.41
N ARG A 178 -13.83 -11.27 14.09
CA ARG A 178 -14.13 -10.51 15.31
C ARG A 178 -13.08 -10.72 16.40
N ARG A 179 -12.67 -11.98 16.65
CA ARG A 179 -11.60 -12.30 17.61
C ARG A 179 -10.29 -11.63 17.22
N ALA A 180 -9.89 -11.69 15.95
CA ALA A 180 -8.66 -11.07 15.48
C ALA A 180 -8.60 -9.56 15.78
N PHE A 181 -9.71 -8.84 15.63
CA PHE A 181 -9.80 -7.42 15.97
C PHE A 181 -9.89 -7.17 17.49
N ALA A 182 -10.59 -8.03 18.23
CA ALA A 182 -10.74 -7.90 19.68
C ALA A 182 -9.43 -8.19 20.44
N ASP A 183 -8.68 -9.21 20.00
CA ASP A 183 -7.49 -9.69 20.69
C ASP A 183 -6.23 -8.87 20.37
N ALA A 184 -6.25 -8.09 19.27
CA ALA A 184 -5.12 -7.26 18.87
C ALA A 184 -4.94 -6.06 19.80
N ARG A 185 -3.69 -5.77 20.17
CA ARG A 185 -3.31 -4.46 20.71
C ARG A 185 -2.90 -3.51 19.60
N VAL A 186 -2.28 -4.02 18.53
CA VAL A 186 -1.90 -3.24 17.35
C VAL A 186 -2.46 -3.91 16.10
N LEU A 187 -3.18 -3.17 15.27
CA LEU A 187 -3.63 -3.61 13.96
C LEU A 187 -2.86 -2.85 12.87
N ILE A 188 -2.13 -3.60 12.05
CA ILE A 188 -1.46 -3.07 10.87
C ILE A 188 -2.41 -3.17 9.68
N ILE A 189 -2.74 -2.02 9.08
CA ILE A 189 -3.64 -1.94 7.93
C ILE A 189 -2.85 -1.50 6.70
N THR A 190 -2.79 -2.37 5.70
CA THR A 190 -2.12 -2.08 4.43
C THR A 190 -3.14 -1.68 3.36
N LEU A 191 -3.19 -0.39 3.04
CA LEU A 191 -4.02 0.17 1.97
C LEU A 191 -3.50 -0.28 0.60
N GLY A 192 -4.35 -1.00 -0.13
CA GLY A 192 -3.96 -1.75 -1.31
C GLY A 192 -4.18 -1.02 -2.63
N GLN A 193 -5.44 -0.81 -2.99
CA GLN A 193 -5.89 -0.37 -4.30
C GLN A 193 -7.00 0.66 -4.11
N ASN A 194 -7.10 1.61 -5.05
CA ASN A 194 -8.13 2.66 -5.08
C ASN A 194 -9.15 2.39 -6.22
N GLU A 195 -9.23 1.13 -6.66
CA GLU A 195 -10.13 0.67 -7.70
C GLU A 195 -10.75 -0.64 -7.25
N GLY A 196 -12.07 -0.75 -7.41
CA GLY A 196 -12.83 -1.90 -6.95
C GLY A 196 -14.05 -2.17 -7.82
N TRP A 197 -14.62 -3.36 -7.61
CA TRP A 197 -15.84 -3.81 -8.25
C TRP A 197 -17.00 -3.65 -7.29
N ILE A 198 -17.99 -2.84 -7.65
CA ILE A 198 -19.21 -2.61 -6.87
C ILE A 198 -20.34 -3.43 -7.49
N ASP A 199 -20.96 -4.26 -6.68
CA ASP A 199 -22.20 -4.96 -7.02
C ASP A 199 -23.39 -4.05 -6.75
N ARG A 200 -23.99 -3.53 -7.83
CA ARG A 200 -25.13 -2.61 -7.77
C ARG A 200 -26.40 -3.26 -7.23
N ARG A 201 -26.48 -4.60 -7.22
CA ARG A 201 -27.64 -5.31 -6.69
C ARG A 201 -27.74 -5.17 -5.17
N TYR A 202 -26.60 -5.28 -4.49
CA TYR A 202 -26.54 -5.31 -3.02
C TYR A 202 -25.77 -4.14 -2.40
N GLY A 203 -25.09 -3.32 -3.22
CA GLY A 203 -24.27 -2.20 -2.78
C GLY A 203 -22.93 -2.61 -2.17
N PHE A 204 -22.50 -3.87 -2.33
CA PHE A 204 -21.24 -4.37 -1.77
C PHE A 204 -20.09 -4.27 -2.77
N ALA A 205 -18.91 -3.91 -2.28
CA ALA A 205 -17.66 -4.10 -2.99
C ALA A 205 -17.25 -5.58 -2.93
N TRP A 206 -16.93 -6.16 -4.08
CA TRP A 206 -16.39 -7.51 -4.16
C TRP A 206 -14.87 -7.48 -3.92
N ALA A 207 -14.35 -8.52 -3.27
CA ALA A 207 -12.92 -8.62 -2.98
C ALA A 207 -12.04 -8.64 -4.25
N ARG A 208 -12.59 -9.15 -5.35
CA ARG A 208 -11.92 -9.32 -6.65
C ARG A 208 -12.89 -9.01 -7.79
N CYS A 209 -12.36 -8.96 -9.01
CA CYS A 209 -13.16 -8.98 -10.23
C CYS A 209 -14.13 -10.19 -10.19
N PRO A 210 -15.43 -9.99 -10.45
CA PRO A 210 -16.37 -11.10 -10.54
C PRO A 210 -15.88 -12.16 -11.54
N PRO A 211 -16.07 -13.47 -11.26
CA PRO A 211 -15.78 -14.52 -12.22
C PRO A 211 -16.49 -14.27 -13.55
N MET A 212 -15.85 -14.62 -14.67
CA MET A 212 -16.41 -14.38 -16.00
C MET A 212 -17.78 -15.01 -16.23
N ALA A 213 -18.07 -16.16 -15.60
CA ALA A 213 -19.38 -16.79 -15.66
C ALA A 213 -20.49 -15.89 -15.06
N ILE A 214 -20.18 -15.15 -13.99
CA ILE A 214 -21.11 -14.23 -13.33
C ILE A 214 -21.16 -12.90 -14.08
N LEU A 215 -20.01 -12.34 -14.42
CA LEU A 215 -19.90 -11.06 -15.13
C LEU A 215 -20.51 -11.12 -16.53
N GLY A 216 -20.38 -12.26 -17.22
CA GLY A 216 -20.94 -12.49 -18.55
C GLY A 216 -22.45 -12.71 -18.53
N ALA A 217 -23.01 -13.22 -17.43
CA ALA A 217 -24.46 -13.40 -17.28
C ALA A 217 -25.19 -12.07 -16.99
N ASP A 218 -24.57 -11.16 -16.24
CA ASP A 218 -25.15 -9.87 -15.87
C ASP A 218 -24.05 -8.81 -15.71
N ARG A 219 -23.65 -8.20 -16.84
CA ARG A 219 -22.58 -7.19 -16.85
C ARG A 219 -23.00 -5.89 -16.16
N GLU A 220 -24.28 -5.51 -16.24
CA GLU A 220 -24.77 -4.23 -15.72
C GLU A 220 -24.90 -4.20 -14.20
N ARG A 221 -24.99 -5.39 -13.57
CA ARG A 221 -24.89 -5.56 -12.11
C ARG A 221 -23.59 -5.02 -11.53
N PHE A 222 -22.49 -5.09 -12.27
CA PHE A 222 -21.17 -4.78 -11.73
C PHE A 222 -20.56 -3.52 -12.32
N GLU A 223 -19.97 -2.71 -11.45
CA GLU A 223 -19.27 -1.50 -11.84
C GLU A 223 -17.83 -1.54 -11.32
N ALA A 224 -16.87 -1.55 -12.24
CA ALA A 224 -15.49 -1.28 -11.89
C ALA A 224 -15.26 0.23 -11.88
N ARG A 225 -14.85 0.78 -10.74
CA ARG A 225 -14.62 2.23 -10.62
C ARG A 225 -13.46 2.60 -9.72
N ALA A 226 -12.94 3.80 -9.96
CA ALA A 226 -12.11 4.53 -9.02
C ALA A 226 -12.91 4.88 -7.77
N LEU A 227 -12.25 4.87 -6.62
CA LEU A 227 -12.78 5.37 -5.36
C LEU A 227 -12.23 6.78 -5.15
N SER A 228 -13.08 7.72 -4.74
CA SER A 228 -12.63 9.10 -4.50
C SER A 228 -11.91 9.24 -3.16
N PHE A 229 -11.15 10.32 -3.00
CA PHE A 229 -10.52 10.68 -1.73
C PHE A 229 -11.58 10.80 -0.61
N GLU A 230 -12.70 11.44 -0.89
CA GLU A 230 -13.79 11.68 0.05
C GLU A 230 -14.47 10.38 0.47
N GLU A 231 -14.73 9.48 -0.47
CA GLU A 231 -15.31 8.16 -0.18
C GLU A 231 -14.37 7.34 0.72
N ASP A 232 -13.09 7.28 0.37
CA ASP A 232 -12.08 6.54 1.13
C ASP A 232 -11.91 7.11 2.56
N ILE A 233 -12.00 8.43 2.75
CA ILE A 233 -12.00 9.05 4.09
C ILE A 233 -13.21 8.63 4.90
N ILE A 234 -14.41 8.77 4.34
CA ILE A 234 -15.66 8.42 5.03
C ILE A 234 -15.65 6.96 5.47
N TRP A 235 -15.21 6.06 4.57
CA TRP A 235 -15.17 4.64 4.88
C TRP A 235 -14.11 4.27 5.90
N LEU A 236 -12.93 4.91 5.84
CA LEU A 236 -11.87 4.67 6.81
C LEU A 236 -12.23 5.23 8.19
N GLU A 237 -12.92 6.37 8.29
CA GLU A 237 -13.42 6.89 9.57
C GLU A 237 -14.50 5.97 10.17
N ASP A 238 -15.45 5.49 9.38
CA ASP A 238 -16.50 4.56 9.85
C ASP A 238 -15.90 3.24 10.34
N LEU A 239 -14.96 2.63 9.59
CA LEU A 239 -14.35 1.38 10.02
C LEU A 239 -13.48 1.56 11.27
N LEU A 240 -12.76 2.68 11.40
CA LEU A 240 -11.96 2.97 12.60
C LEU A 240 -12.86 3.18 13.82
N THR A 241 -14.00 3.85 13.65
CA THR A 241 -15.00 4.03 14.71
C THR A 241 -15.52 2.68 15.22
N ARG A 242 -15.90 1.78 14.32
CA ARG A 242 -16.38 0.42 14.67
C ARG A 242 -15.30 -0.42 15.34
N LEU A 243 -14.06 -0.34 14.87
CA LEU A 243 -12.94 -1.01 15.53
C LEU A 243 -12.72 -0.49 16.95
N ARG A 244 -12.94 0.81 17.20
CA ARG A 244 -12.85 1.40 18.54
C ARG A 244 -13.97 0.97 19.46
N GLU A 245 -15.19 0.83 18.94
CA GLU A 245 -16.32 0.31 19.69
C GLU A 245 -16.07 -1.14 20.14
N LEU A 246 -15.47 -1.95 19.27
CA LEU A 246 -15.07 -3.32 19.61
C LEU A 246 -13.86 -3.35 20.56
N ASN A 247 -12.87 -2.51 20.32
CA ASN A 247 -11.59 -2.50 21.03
C ASN A 247 -11.09 -1.06 21.20
N LYS A 248 -11.48 -0.44 22.31
CA LYS A 248 -11.09 0.94 22.68
C LYS A 248 -9.58 1.13 22.76
N ASP A 249 -8.85 0.05 23.02
CA ASP A 249 -7.43 0.02 23.29
C ASP A 249 -6.57 -0.40 22.11
N LEU A 250 -7.15 -0.60 20.93
CA LEU A 250 -6.41 -0.90 19.72
C LEU A 250 -5.41 0.23 19.39
N ASP A 251 -4.35 -0.03 18.66
CA ASP A 251 -3.47 0.99 18.06
C ASP A 251 -3.41 0.67 16.57
N ILE A 252 -3.51 1.67 15.70
CA ILE A 252 -3.57 1.45 14.25
C ILE A 252 -2.26 1.90 13.61
N LEU A 253 -1.63 1.00 12.86
CA LEU A 253 -0.51 1.36 11.98
C LEU A 253 -0.98 1.26 10.52
N LEU A 254 -1.26 2.41 9.91
CA LEU A 254 -1.56 2.50 8.49
C LEU A 254 -0.30 2.43 7.65
N THR A 255 -0.41 1.84 6.47
CA THR A 255 0.64 1.88 5.46
C THR A 255 0.06 1.73 4.06
N VAL A 256 0.73 2.28 3.04
CA VAL A 256 0.33 2.12 1.64
C VAL A 256 1.24 1.08 0.98
N SER A 257 0.63 0.10 0.31
CA SER A 257 1.39 -0.94 -0.39
C SER A 257 2.17 -0.34 -1.57
N PRO A 258 3.49 -0.63 -1.72
CA PRO A 258 4.29 -0.23 -2.88
C PRO A 258 4.01 -1.04 -4.15
N VAL A 259 3.21 -2.12 -4.04
CA VAL A 259 2.96 -3.02 -5.16
C VAL A 259 1.96 -2.39 -6.14
N GLY A 260 2.40 -2.21 -7.38
CA GLY A 260 1.57 -1.73 -8.48
C GLY A 260 0.43 -2.69 -8.82
N SER A 261 -0.64 -2.16 -9.40
CA SER A 261 -1.81 -2.92 -9.84
C SER A 261 -1.43 -3.81 -11.02
N TYR A 262 -1.86 -5.06 -11.02
CA TYR A 262 -1.65 -5.97 -12.14
C TYR A 262 -2.50 -5.59 -13.36
N VAL A 263 -3.73 -5.13 -13.11
CA VAL A 263 -4.73 -4.76 -14.12
C VAL A 263 -5.53 -3.55 -13.64
N THR A 264 -6.04 -2.77 -14.59
CA THR A 264 -7.04 -1.72 -14.37
C THR A 264 -8.23 -1.95 -15.31
N PHE A 265 -9.42 -1.68 -14.81
CA PHE A 265 -10.69 -1.72 -15.51
C PHE A 265 -11.25 -0.30 -15.76
N CYS A 266 -10.59 0.76 -15.27
CA CYS A 266 -11.03 2.14 -15.38
C CYS A 266 -10.41 2.93 -16.55
N GLY A 267 -10.41 2.36 -17.76
CA GLY A 267 -10.23 3.10 -19.03
C GLY A 267 -8.92 3.88 -19.22
N SER A 268 -7.86 3.54 -18.49
CA SER A 268 -6.54 4.19 -18.54
C SER A 268 -5.43 3.14 -18.52
N GLU A 269 -4.19 3.53 -18.84
CA GLU A 269 -3.06 2.60 -18.76
C GLU A 269 -2.68 2.31 -17.30
N VAL A 270 -2.29 1.06 -17.03
CA VAL A 270 -2.18 0.51 -15.67
C VAL A 270 -1.16 1.23 -14.78
N ILE A 271 -0.07 1.76 -15.33
CA ILE A 271 1.04 2.35 -14.56
C ILE A 271 0.59 3.68 -13.93
N THR A 272 0.15 4.64 -14.74
CA THR A 272 -0.33 5.97 -14.30
C THR A 272 -1.54 5.82 -13.41
N ARG A 273 -2.46 4.91 -13.76
CA ARG A 273 -3.65 4.63 -12.96
C ARG A 273 -3.30 4.08 -11.59
N SER A 274 -2.44 3.08 -11.53
CA SER A 274 -1.99 2.49 -10.27
C SER A 274 -1.30 3.54 -9.40
N PHE A 275 -0.38 4.33 -9.98
CA PHE A 275 0.34 5.36 -9.25
C PHE A 275 -0.60 6.43 -8.68
N ALA A 276 -1.53 6.93 -9.49
CA ALA A 276 -2.53 7.90 -9.05
C ALA A 276 -3.38 7.36 -7.88
N GLY A 277 -3.84 6.11 -7.97
CA GLY A 277 -4.59 5.46 -6.90
C GLY A 277 -3.81 5.34 -5.59
N LYS A 278 -2.51 4.99 -5.65
CA LYS A 278 -1.64 4.96 -4.46
C LYS A 278 -1.44 6.34 -3.85
N CYS A 279 -1.29 7.39 -4.68
CA CYS A 279 -1.22 8.77 -4.21
C CYS A 279 -2.50 9.20 -3.48
N VAL A 280 -3.69 8.80 -3.97
CA VAL A 280 -4.96 9.05 -3.28
C VAL A 280 -4.99 8.36 -1.92
N LEU A 281 -4.67 7.05 -1.85
CA LEU A 281 -4.61 6.32 -0.58
C LEU A 281 -3.60 6.92 0.39
N ARG A 282 -2.47 7.42 -0.11
CA ARG A 282 -1.46 8.09 0.72
C ARG A 282 -1.99 9.41 1.30
N ALA A 283 -2.70 10.20 0.49
CA ALA A 283 -3.36 11.41 0.96
C ALA A 283 -4.45 11.09 2.00
N VAL A 284 -5.22 10.02 1.81
CA VAL A 284 -6.20 9.52 2.78
C VAL A 284 -5.52 9.18 4.11
N ALA A 285 -4.44 8.39 4.07
CA ALA A 285 -3.68 8.03 5.27
C ALA A 285 -3.13 9.27 6.00
N GLU A 286 -2.64 10.28 5.27
CA GLU A 286 -2.18 11.55 5.86
C GLU A 286 -3.29 12.26 6.61
N ARG A 287 -4.47 12.36 5.98
CA ARG A 287 -5.59 13.06 6.57
C ARG A 287 -6.08 12.35 7.84
N ILE A 288 -6.17 11.02 7.80
CA ILE A 288 -6.63 10.22 8.95
C ILE A 288 -5.67 10.33 10.13
N THR A 289 -4.36 10.24 9.94
CA THR A 289 -3.40 10.35 11.06
C THR A 289 -3.41 11.72 11.72
N GLN A 290 -3.87 12.77 11.04
CA GLN A 290 -4.00 14.12 11.60
C GLN A 290 -5.25 14.30 12.46
N VAL A 291 -6.32 13.53 12.20
CA VAL A 291 -7.64 13.75 12.84
C VAL A 291 -8.09 12.61 13.74
N VAL A 292 -7.59 11.40 13.54
CA VAL A 292 -7.96 10.23 14.34
C VAL A 292 -6.81 9.91 15.32
N PRO A 293 -7.06 9.93 16.63
CA PRO A 293 -6.03 9.62 17.62
C PRO A 293 -5.63 8.15 17.55
N ARG A 294 -4.39 7.85 17.97
CA ARG A 294 -3.84 6.48 18.02
C ARG A 294 -3.84 5.78 16.65
N VAL A 295 -3.60 6.57 15.61
CA VAL A 295 -3.37 6.11 14.24
C VAL A 295 -2.03 6.68 13.78
N TRP A 296 -1.13 5.79 13.38
CA TRP A 296 0.20 6.14 12.90
C TRP A 296 0.35 5.71 11.44
N TYR A 297 1.35 6.28 10.75
CA TYR A 297 1.65 5.93 9.37
C TYR A 297 3.09 5.42 9.21
N PHE A 298 3.23 4.21 8.67
CA PHE A 298 4.50 3.63 8.27
C PHE A 298 4.75 3.84 6.76
N PRO A 299 5.84 4.52 6.35
CA PRO A 299 6.04 5.00 4.98
C PRO A 299 6.65 3.96 4.02
N SER A 300 6.11 2.73 3.94
CA SER A 300 6.67 1.69 3.05
C SER A 300 6.59 2.07 1.56
N PHE A 301 5.52 2.76 1.15
CA PHE A 301 5.34 3.24 -0.21
C PHE A 301 6.46 4.19 -0.62
N GLU A 302 6.76 5.17 0.24
CA GLU A 302 7.80 6.15 0.01
C GLU A 302 9.21 5.56 0.11
N MET A 303 9.43 4.58 0.99
CA MET A 303 10.71 3.86 1.06
C MET A 303 11.00 3.14 -0.27
N ALA A 304 10.00 2.44 -0.83
CA ALA A 304 10.17 1.69 -2.07
C ALA A 304 10.37 2.60 -3.29
N LEU A 305 9.65 3.73 -3.36
CA LEU A 305 9.67 4.61 -4.54
C LEU A 305 10.71 5.73 -4.46
N GLY A 306 10.97 6.24 -3.26
CA GLY A 306 11.89 7.34 -3.00
C GLY A 306 13.35 6.94 -3.15
N TYR A 307 13.70 5.69 -2.80
CA TYR A 307 15.04 5.17 -3.02
C TYR A 307 15.19 4.53 -4.40
N ASN A 308 15.31 5.36 -5.44
CA ASN A 308 15.48 4.89 -6.82
C ASN A 308 16.89 5.22 -7.38
N PRO A 309 17.91 4.40 -7.09
CA PRO A 309 19.28 4.65 -7.52
C PRO A 309 19.49 4.52 -9.03
N HIS A 310 18.53 3.92 -9.75
CA HIS A 310 18.60 3.71 -11.18
C HIS A 310 18.18 4.95 -11.96
N THR A 311 17.12 5.64 -11.51
CA THR A 311 16.56 6.80 -12.23
C THR A 311 16.98 8.15 -11.65
N LEU A 312 17.39 8.20 -10.38
CA LEU A 312 17.76 9.44 -9.68
C LEU A 312 19.27 9.61 -9.57
N ARG A 313 19.74 10.87 -9.60
CA ARG A 313 21.13 11.27 -9.37
C ARG A 313 21.53 11.02 -7.91
N ALA A 314 22.79 11.31 -7.55
CA ALA A 314 23.29 11.05 -6.19
C ALA A 314 22.51 11.81 -5.11
N ASP A 315 21.90 12.93 -5.46
CA ASP A 315 21.06 13.74 -4.56
C ASP A 315 19.68 13.13 -4.23
N ASN A 316 19.37 11.93 -4.76
CA ASN A 316 18.07 11.27 -4.62
C ASN A 316 16.86 12.13 -5.08
N ARG A 317 17.07 13.23 -5.80
CA ARG A 317 16.01 14.19 -6.16
C ARG A 317 15.88 14.40 -7.66
N HIS A 318 16.99 14.63 -8.35
CA HIS A 318 16.94 14.93 -9.78
C HIS A 318 17.07 13.66 -10.61
N VAL A 319 16.36 13.63 -11.74
CA VAL A 319 16.38 12.51 -12.67
C VAL A 319 17.71 12.46 -13.45
N LYS A 320 18.25 11.26 -13.69
CA LYS A 320 19.43 11.03 -14.53
C LYS A 320 19.13 11.42 -15.98
N ASN A 321 20.14 11.90 -16.70
CA ASN A 321 19.94 12.37 -18.08
C ASN A 321 19.46 11.25 -19.01
N SER A 322 19.97 10.04 -18.81
CA SER A 322 19.53 8.83 -19.52
C SER A 322 18.04 8.54 -19.35
N THR A 323 17.48 8.81 -18.16
CA THR A 323 16.04 8.64 -17.90
C THR A 323 15.24 9.75 -18.55
N VAL A 324 15.71 11.00 -18.51
CA VAL A 324 15.08 12.13 -19.22
C VAL A 324 14.99 11.86 -20.73
N ASP A 325 16.08 11.36 -21.34
CA ASP A 325 16.11 11.02 -22.77
C ASP A 325 15.08 9.93 -23.11
N ARG A 326 14.93 8.91 -22.25
CA ARG A 326 13.91 7.88 -22.42
C ARG A 326 12.49 8.45 -22.37
N ILE A 327 12.20 9.37 -21.43
CA ILE A 327 10.88 9.99 -21.28
C ILE A 327 10.53 10.78 -22.55
N PHE A 328 11.43 11.64 -23.02
CA PHE A 328 11.18 12.44 -24.23
C PHE A 328 11.15 11.61 -25.51
N LYS A 329 11.89 10.51 -25.57
CA LYS A 329 11.77 9.54 -26.68
C LYS A 329 10.34 8.99 -26.77
N LEU A 330 9.78 8.51 -25.66
CA LEU A 330 8.40 7.99 -25.62
C LEU A 330 7.37 9.07 -25.99
N LEU A 331 7.56 10.30 -25.50
CA LEU A 331 6.69 11.42 -25.89
C LEU A 331 6.77 11.68 -27.40
N HIS A 332 7.97 11.80 -27.96
CA HIS A 332 8.18 12.04 -29.39
C HIS A 332 7.52 10.94 -30.24
N GLU A 333 7.75 9.67 -29.90
CA GLU A 333 7.14 8.52 -30.60
C GLU A 333 5.60 8.53 -30.54
N THR A 334 5.01 9.20 -29.54
CA THR A 334 3.56 9.22 -29.32
C THR A 334 2.87 10.42 -29.98
N VAL A 335 3.45 11.63 -29.86
CA VAL A 335 2.75 12.88 -30.26
C VAL A 335 3.39 13.62 -31.43
N VAL A 336 4.63 13.29 -31.81
CA VAL A 336 5.31 13.91 -32.96
C VAL A 336 5.17 12.99 -34.16
N ARG A 337 4.56 13.49 -35.23
CA ARG A 337 4.33 12.75 -36.48
C ARG A 337 5.23 13.26 -37.60
#